data_AF-A0AAD6HHH7-F1
#
_entry.id   AF-A0AAD6HHH7-F1
#
_cell.length_a   1.000
_cell.length_b   1.000
_cell.length_c   1.000
_cell.angle_alpha   90.00
_cell.angle_beta   90.00
_cell.angle_gamma   90.00
#
_symmetry.space_group_name_H-M   'P 1'
#
loop_
_entity.id
_entity.type
_entity.pdbx_description
1 polymer ?
#
loop_
_entity_poly.entity_id
_entity_poly.type
_entity_poly.pdbx_seq_one_letter_code
_entity_poly.pdbx_strand_id
1 'polypeptide(L)'
;MSELKDYPDPVRRDGFVSSHGKFTTQFGNILPVRPEQFGALLLPTPIPAVKKALKVPNFVRAQLTYYGVEFDESEISGDGFELLKTSIKAGKFSEIPNHIQKLEADMHQEWINKCTVEQLSGTPQWLLQKYFMSNGLPDRTKTKTVVAVLYPKRSRRLPGLLTSLAKAIPGLEAEHMPTMFNQVVFLAWDLEAVHEAYENYWKDEREAFDNAGPKQEPGRDKEQHKAHKDYLDSLSRKKNGLSPVGSYIVGIEQLERLTKDKGEAFMEIYETDTPGLYQADFDFKIMDGIMMMSTNQHPFRYFFKHRCRESWDDRLFFIPRPGHIEFDDGRFCTFTGQILLPCSREEIPFTGYKISDKPPPTRYDWDDFEEEEGLVGEPPSFYKRKIGKWAKSWSGIGSGSERGSERRSDPSSECGGM
;
A
#
# COMPACT_ATOMS: atom_id res chain seq x y z
N MET A 1 -11.39 10.72 -13.72
CA MET A 1 -12.02 10.06 -14.89
C MET A 1 -11.32 8.74 -15.05
N SER A 2 -11.96 7.62 -14.69
CA SER A 2 -11.38 6.30 -14.99
C SER A 2 -11.47 6.13 -16.49
N GLU A 3 -10.33 6.03 -17.17
CA GLU A 3 -10.29 5.43 -18.50
C GLU A 3 -11.07 4.11 -18.38
N LEU A 4 -12.19 4.00 -19.11
CA LEU A 4 -12.85 2.71 -19.23
C LEU A 4 -11.79 1.79 -19.82
N LYS A 5 -11.32 0.82 -19.03
CA LYS A 5 -10.46 -0.24 -19.54
C LYS A 5 -11.19 -0.83 -20.73
N ASP A 6 -10.58 -0.77 -21.90
CA ASP A 6 -11.16 -1.32 -23.11
C ASP A 6 -11.22 -2.83 -22.93
N TYR A 7 -12.39 -3.40 -22.61
CA TYR A 7 -12.55 -4.83 -22.36
C TYR A 7 -12.74 -5.57 -23.69
N PRO A 8 -12.32 -6.85 -23.79
CA PRO A 8 -12.50 -7.61 -25.02
C PRO A 8 -13.97 -7.79 -25.35
N ASP A 9 -14.25 -7.95 -26.64
CA ASP A 9 -15.59 -8.20 -27.15
C ASP A 9 -16.28 -9.37 -26.41
N PRO A 10 -17.59 -9.25 -26.12
CA PRO A 10 -18.36 -10.34 -25.54
C PRO A 10 -18.30 -11.60 -26.40
N VAL A 11 -18.22 -12.77 -25.75
CA VAL A 11 -18.35 -14.06 -26.43
C VAL A 11 -19.82 -14.30 -26.73
N ARG A 12 -20.17 -14.67 -27.96
CA ARG A 12 -21.55 -14.96 -28.38
C ARG A 12 -21.64 -16.37 -28.93
N ARG A 13 -22.61 -17.16 -28.44
CA ARG A 13 -22.81 -18.55 -28.87
C ARG A 13 -24.22 -19.01 -28.47
N ASP A 14 -24.89 -19.74 -29.35
CA ASP A 14 -26.19 -20.40 -29.09
C ASP A 14 -27.26 -19.48 -28.45
N GLY A 15 -27.32 -18.22 -28.88
CA GLY A 15 -28.26 -17.24 -28.35
C GLY A 15 -27.87 -16.65 -26.99
N PHE A 16 -26.65 -16.90 -26.50
CA PHE A 16 -26.09 -16.33 -25.28
C PHE A 16 -24.94 -15.37 -25.55
N VAL A 17 -24.66 -14.53 -24.55
CA VAL A 17 -23.61 -13.51 -24.52
C VAL A 17 -22.89 -13.58 -23.17
N SER A 18 -21.56 -13.75 -23.17
CA SER A 18 -20.73 -13.75 -21.96
C SER A 18 -19.73 -12.58 -21.97
N SER A 19 -19.80 -11.73 -20.94
CA SER A 19 -18.82 -10.66 -20.71
C SER A 19 -18.90 -10.15 -19.26
N HIS A 20 -17.77 -9.66 -18.73
CA HIS A 20 -17.68 -9.11 -17.36
C HIS A 20 -18.24 -10.06 -16.28
N GLY A 21 -18.04 -11.36 -16.44
CA GLY A 21 -18.57 -12.39 -15.55
C GLY A 21 -20.09 -12.52 -15.54
N LYS A 22 -20.77 -11.97 -16.54
CA LYS A 22 -22.20 -12.14 -16.76
C LYS A 22 -22.42 -13.06 -17.94
N PHE A 23 -23.27 -14.05 -17.75
CA PHE A 23 -23.80 -14.90 -18.81
C PHE A 23 -25.25 -14.50 -19.04
N THR A 24 -25.53 -13.89 -20.18
CA THR A 24 -26.81 -13.27 -20.56
C THR A 24 -27.34 -13.88 -21.87
N THR A 25 -28.62 -13.69 -22.18
CA THR A 25 -29.14 -14.08 -23.49
C THR A 25 -28.94 -12.95 -24.51
N GLN A 26 -29.08 -13.25 -25.80
CA GLN A 26 -29.06 -12.26 -26.87
C GLN A 26 -30.16 -11.20 -26.76
N PHE A 27 -31.16 -11.45 -25.91
CA PHE A 27 -32.30 -10.58 -25.68
C PHE A 27 -32.04 -9.43 -24.69
N GLY A 28 -30.82 -9.33 -24.15
CA GLY A 28 -30.37 -8.22 -23.31
C GLY A 28 -29.74 -8.69 -22.00
N ASN A 29 -29.44 -7.73 -21.12
CA ASN A 29 -28.84 -8.00 -19.81
C ASN A 29 -29.88 -8.48 -18.78
N ILE A 30 -30.48 -9.64 -19.06
CA ILE A 30 -31.48 -10.32 -18.24
C ILE A 30 -30.84 -11.60 -17.71
N LEU A 31 -30.83 -11.78 -16.39
CA LEU A 31 -30.31 -12.96 -15.70
C LEU A 31 -31.42 -14.00 -15.48
N PRO A 32 -31.09 -15.29 -15.30
CA PRO A 32 -32.10 -16.30 -15.01
C PRO A 32 -32.70 -16.05 -13.63
N VAL A 33 -34.03 -16.11 -13.54
CA VAL A 33 -34.75 -16.19 -12.27
C VAL A 33 -34.49 -17.58 -11.69
N ARG A 34 -34.29 -17.68 -10.37
CA ARG A 34 -34.02 -18.97 -9.74
C ARG A 34 -35.30 -19.83 -9.70
N PRO A 35 -35.19 -21.18 -9.80
CA PRO A 35 -36.34 -22.09 -9.77
C PRO A 35 -37.33 -21.80 -8.64
N GLU A 36 -36.82 -21.54 -7.43
CA GLU A 36 -37.64 -21.31 -6.23
C GLU A 36 -38.50 -20.03 -6.31
N GLN A 37 -38.11 -19.09 -7.17
CA GLN A 37 -38.80 -17.81 -7.34
C GLN A 37 -39.97 -17.91 -8.34
N PHE A 38 -40.02 -18.94 -9.18
CA PHE A 38 -41.13 -19.13 -10.14
C PHE A 38 -42.45 -19.49 -9.46
N GLY A 39 -42.43 -20.04 -8.24
CA GLY A 39 -43.66 -20.24 -7.46
C GLY A 39 -44.40 -18.92 -7.23
N ALA A 40 -43.68 -17.81 -7.02
CA ALA A 40 -44.26 -16.49 -6.84
C ALA A 40 -44.88 -15.90 -8.13
N LEU A 41 -44.44 -16.38 -9.31
CA LEU A 41 -45.00 -16.03 -10.62
C LEU A 41 -46.37 -16.70 -10.86
N LEU A 42 -46.65 -17.82 -10.20
CA LEU A 42 -47.91 -18.56 -10.32
C LEU A 42 -49.00 -18.05 -9.37
N LEU A 43 -48.68 -17.14 -8.44
CA LEU A 43 -49.66 -16.58 -7.51
C LEU A 43 -50.74 -15.77 -8.26
N PRO A 44 -52.00 -15.78 -7.78
CA PRO A 44 -53.08 -14.99 -8.38
C PRO A 44 -52.75 -13.50 -8.49
N THR A 45 -51.97 -12.98 -7.53
CA THR A 45 -51.39 -11.64 -7.58
C THR A 45 -49.86 -11.77 -7.51
N PRO A 46 -49.12 -11.50 -8.60
CA PRO A 46 -47.68 -11.57 -8.57
C PRO A 46 -47.11 -10.52 -7.61
N ILE A 47 -46.06 -10.89 -6.88
CA ILE A 47 -45.36 -9.95 -6.00
C ILE A 47 -44.77 -8.77 -6.80
N PRO A 48 -44.61 -7.56 -6.21
CA PRO A 48 -44.17 -6.37 -6.94
C PRO A 48 -42.85 -6.54 -7.72
N ALA A 49 -41.90 -7.32 -7.18
CA ALA A 49 -40.63 -7.61 -7.86
C ALA A 49 -40.82 -8.36 -9.17
N VAL A 50 -41.72 -9.35 -9.17
CA VAL A 50 -42.10 -10.12 -10.36
C VAL A 50 -42.81 -9.23 -11.39
N LYS A 51 -43.77 -8.40 -10.95
CA LYS A 51 -44.44 -7.43 -11.83
C LYS A 51 -43.45 -6.47 -12.49
N LYS A 52 -42.40 -6.06 -11.77
CA LYS A 52 -41.33 -5.20 -12.32
C LYS A 52 -40.49 -5.96 -13.35
N ALA A 53 -40.15 -7.23 -13.09
CA ALA A 53 -39.39 -8.06 -14.02
C ALA A 53 -40.15 -8.32 -15.33
N LEU A 54 -41.45 -8.60 -15.28
CA LEU A 54 -42.29 -8.81 -16.47
C LEU A 54 -42.41 -7.57 -17.38
N LYS A 55 -42.20 -6.37 -16.84
CA LYS A 55 -42.15 -5.13 -17.63
C LYS A 55 -40.85 -4.94 -18.41
N VAL A 56 -39.81 -5.74 -18.11
CA VAL A 56 -38.55 -5.67 -18.84
C VAL A 56 -38.76 -6.32 -20.22
N PRO A 57 -38.48 -5.60 -21.33
CA PRO A 57 -38.61 -6.17 -22.67
C PRO A 57 -37.83 -7.48 -22.81
N ASN A 58 -38.43 -8.46 -23.49
CA ASN A 58 -37.86 -9.80 -23.71
C ASN A 58 -37.55 -10.63 -22.46
N PHE A 59 -38.05 -10.24 -21.28
CA PHE A 59 -37.88 -11.03 -20.07
C PHE A 59 -38.30 -12.49 -20.26
N VAL A 60 -39.49 -12.72 -20.82
CA VAL A 60 -40.01 -14.09 -21.05
C VAL A 60 -39.11 -14.88 -22.01
N ARG A 61 -38.70 -14.29 -23.14
CA ARG A 61 -37.78 -14.93 -24.10
C ARG A 61 -36.49 -15.36 -23.42
N ALA A 62 -35.88 -14.45 -22.66
CA ALA A 62 -34.65 -14.74 -21.93
C ALA A 62 -34.83 -15.91 -20.94
N GLN A 63 -35.92 -15.92 -20.16
CA GLN A 63 -36.20 -17.02 -19.23
C GLN A 63 -36.42 -18.35 -19.95
N LEU A 64 -37.22 -18.38 -21.02
CA LEU A 64 -37.42 -19.61 -21.80
C LEU A 64 -36.10 -20.15 -22.35
N THR A 65 -35.24 -19.27 -22.88
CA THR A 65 -33.91 -19.63 -23.40
C THR A 65 -33.00 -20.21 -22.31
N TYR A 66 -32.91 -19.60 -21.11
CA TYR A 66 -32.09 -20.14 -20.02
C TYR A 66 -32.50 -21.54 -19.57
N TYR A 67 -33.79 -21.84 -19.63
CA TYR A 67 -34.34 -23.12 -19.19
C TYR A 67 -34.48 -24.13 -20.34
N GLY A 68 -33.94 -23.81 -21.52
CA GLY A 68 -33.97 -24.69 -22.70
C GLY A 68 -35.39 -25.02 -23.17
N VAL A 69 -36.34 -24.12 -22.92
CA VAL A 69 -37.72 -24.26 -23.39
C VAL A 69 -37.79 -23.78 -24.83
N GLU A 70 -37.97 -24.71 -25.76
CA GLU A 70 -38.26 -24.38 -27.16
C GLU A 70 -39.60 -23.65 -27.26
N PHE A 71 -39.63 -22.58 -28.04
CA PHE A 71 -40.83 -21.80 -28.35
C PHE A 71 -40.72 -21.23 -29.76
N ASP A 72 -41.86 -21.04 -30.41
CA ASP A 72 -41.95 -20.26 -31.65
C ASP A 72 -42.31 -18.80 -31.32
N GLU A 73 -41.78 -17.84 -32.06
CA GLU A 73 -42.08 -16.42 -31.84
C GLU A 73 -43.58 -16.10 -32.00
N SER A 74 -44.31 -16.89 -32.80
CA SER A 74 -45.77 -16.78 -32.92
C SER A 74 -46.54 -17.22 -31.66
N GLU A 75 -45.93 -18.02 -30.78
CA GLU A 75 -46.52 -18.41 -29.49
C GLU A 75 -46.41 -17.30 -28.44
N ILE A 76 -45.50 -16.34 -28.64
CA ILE A 76 -45.34 -15.18 -27.77
C ILE A 76 -46.38 -14.12 -28.13
N SER A 77 -47.58 -14.28 -27.59
CA SER A 77 -48.61 -13.23 -27.60
C SER A 77 -48.40 -12.23 -26.46
N GLY A 78 -48.52 -10.93 -26.76
CA GLY A 78 -48.36 -9.86 -25.77
C GLY A 78 -46.96 -9.82 -25.15
N ASP A 79 -46.88 -9.98 -23.83
CA ASP A 79 -45.62 -10.05 -23.08
C ASP A 79 -45.06 -11.49 -22.93
N GLY A 80 -45.76 -12.50 -23.47
CA GLY A 80 -45.40 -13.91 -23.36
C GLY A 80 -45.73 -14.56 -22.01
N PHE A 81 -46.39 -13.86 -21.09
CA PHE A 81 -46.57 -14.33 -19.72
C PHE A 81 -47.35 -15.65 -19.61
N GLU A 82 -48.38 -15.86 -20.43
CA GLU A 82 -49.15 -17.11 -20.40
C GLU A 82 -48.33 -18.32 -20.87
N LEU A 83 -47.42 -18.14 -21.84
CA LEU A 83 -46.47 -19.19 -22.25
C LEU A 83 -45.50 -19.54 -21.12
N LEU A 84 -44.94 -18.52 -20.45
CA LEU A 84 -44.09 -18.70 -19.28
C LEU A 84 -44.83 -19.47 -18.18
N LYS A 85 -46.04 -19.04 -17.82
CA LYS A 85 -46.88 -19.66 -16.80
C LYS A 85 -47.22 -21.12 -17.12
N THR A 86 -47.56 -21.41 -18.37
CA THR A 86 -47.85 -22.78 -18.84
C THR A 86 -46.61 -23.66 -18.73
N SER A 87 -45.45 -23.14 -19.11
CA SER A 87 -44.18 -23.87 -19.03
C SER A 87 -43.72 -24.12 -17.59
N ILE A 88 -43.94 -23.18 -16.67
CA ILE A 88 -43.68 -23.38 -15.23
C ILE A 88 -44.59 -24.50 -14.68
N LYS A 89 -45.88 -24.50 -15.01
CA LYS A 89 -46.82 -25.56 -14.58
C LYS A 89 -46.43 -26.94 -15.11
N ALA A 90 -45.81 -26.99 -16.29
CA ALA A 90 -45.28 -28.21 -16.88
C ALA A 90 -43.95 -28.68 -16.26
N GLY A 91 -43.41 -27.97 -15.27
CA GLY A 91 -42.17 -28.33 -14.58
C GLY A 91 -40.89 -28.00 -15.37
N LYS A 92 -40.97 -27.24 -16.47
CA LYS A 92 -39.81 -26.94 -17.32
C LYS A 92 -38.80 -25.96 -16.71
N PHE A 93 -39.10 -25.40 -15.54
CA PHE A 93 -38.30 -24.38 -14.85
C PHE A 93 -37.69 -24.89 -13.53
N SER A 94 -37.55 -26.20 -13.37
CA SER A 94 -36.98 -26.81 -12.14
C SER A 94 -35.47 -26.64 -12.03
N GLU A 95 -34.75 -26.65 -13.14
CA GLU A 95 -33.29 -26.50 -13.19
C GLU A 95 -32.85 -25.94 -14.55
N ILE A 96 -31.72 -25.23 -14.58
CA ILE A 96 -31.07 -24.84 -15.83
C ILE A 96 -30.43 -26.10 -16.44
N PRO A 97 -30.74 -26.47 -17.69
CA PRO A 97 -30.18 -27.65 -18.33
C PRO A 97 -28.65 -27.70 -18.28
N ASN A 98 -28.07 -28.88 -18.02
CA ASN A 98 -26.62 -29.08 -17.90
C ASN A 98 -25.82 -28.54 -19.10
N HIS A 99 -26.37 -28.62 -20.32
CA HIS A 99 -25.69 -28.12 -21.50
C HIS A 99 -25.57 -26.58 -21.49
N ILE A 100 -26.52 -25.85 -20.92
CA ILE A 100 -26.47 -24.39 -20.77
C ILE A 100 -25.48 -24.00 -19.68
N GLN A 101 -25.43 -24.74 -18.56
CA GLN A 101 -24.42 -24.51 -17.52
C GLN A 101 -22.99 -24.74 -18.05
N LYS A 102 -22.80 -25.79 -18.87
CA LYS A 102 -21.53 -26.05 -19.54
C LYS A 102 -21.19 -24.92 -20.51
N LEU A 103 -22.15 -24.47 -21.30
CA LEU A 103 -21.98 -23.34 -22.23
C LEU A 103 -21.58 -22.06 -21.49
N GLU A 104 -22.21 -21.77 -20.35
CA GLU A 104 -21.85 -20.65 -19.47
C GLU A 104 -20.38 -20.72 -19.04
N ALA A 105 -19.96 -21.86 -18.50
CA ALA A 105 -18.59 -22.08 -18.05
C ALA A 105 -17.58 -21.94 -19.20
N ASP A 106 -17.87 -22.55 -20.35
CA ASP A 106 -17.01 -22.51 -21.54
C ASP A 106 -16.87 -21.08 -22.09
N MET A 107 -17.98 -20.33 -22.21
CA MET A 107 -17.96 -18.96 -22.69
C MET A 107 -17.32 -17.99 -21.69
N HIS A 108 -17.53 -18.20 -20.38
CA HIS A 108 -16.87 -17.42 -19.34
C HIS A 108 -15.35 -17.62 -19.39
N GLN A 109 -14.89 -18.88 -19.51
CA GLN A 109 -13.48 -19.18 -19.63
C GLN A 109 -12.88 -18.61 -20.93
N GLU A 110 -13.60 -18.68 -22.06
CA GLU A 110 -13.18 -18.06 -23.31
C GLU A 110 -13.02 -16.54 -23.16
N TRP A 111 -13.98 -15.87 -22.52
CA TRP A 111 -13.92 -14.43 -22.30
C TRP A 111 -12.75 -14.04 -21.37
N ILE A 112 -12.57 -14.74 -20.24
CA ILE A 112 -11.42 -14.55 -19.34
C ILE A 112 -10.10 -14.73 -20.11
N ASN A 113 -10.01 -15.73 -20.99
CA ASN A 113 -8.80 -15.99 -21.77
C ASN A 113 -8.45 -14.81 -22.72
N LYS A 114 -9.43 -13.98 -23.11
CA LYS A 114 -9.21 -12.74 -23.87
C LYS A 114 -8.77 -11.55 -23.00
N CYS A 115 -8.99 -11.58 -21.69
CA CYS A 115 -8.71 -10.43 -20.83
C CYS A 115 -7.23 -10.24 -20.48
N THR A 116 -6.73 -9.02 -20.34
CA THR A 116 -5.38 -8.75 -19.83
C THR A 116 -5.30 -8.86 -18.29
N VAL A 117 -4.09 -8.85 -17.75
CA VAL A 117 -3.86 -8.81 -16.29
C VAL A 117 -4.52 -7.57 -15.67
N GLU A 118 -4.40 -6.42 -16.33
CA GLU A 118 -4.95 -5.14 -15.87
C GLU A 118 -6.48 -5.18 -15.86
N GLN A 119 -7.12 -5.80 -16.85
CA GLN A 119 -8.58 -5.94 -16.91
C GLN A 119 -9.12 -6.86 -15.81
N LEU A 120 -8.35 -7.89 -15.43
CA LEU A 120 -8.70 -8.84 -14.38
C LEU A 120 -8.28 -8.41 -12.97
N SER A 121 -7.48 -7.34 -12.81
CA SER A 121 -6.96 -6.92 -11.50
C SER A 121 -8.07 -6.57 -10.50
N GLY A 122 -9.25 -6.15 -10.98
CA GLY A 122 -10.44 -5.89 -10.16
C GLY A 122 -11.17 -7.14 -9.65
N THR A 123 -10.82 -8.32 -10.17
CA THR A 123 -11.47 -9.61 -9.87
C THR A 123 -10.40 -10.68 -9.65
N PRO A 124 -9.74 -10.70 -8.47
CA PRO A 124 -8.64 -11.63 -8.16
C PRO A 124 -8.94 -13.09 -8.48
N GLN A 125 -10.17 -13.56 -8.25
CA GLN A 125 -10.57 -14.94 -8.54
C GLN A 125 -10.45 -15.28 -10.02
N TRP A 126 -10.88 -14.40 -10.93
CA TRP A 126 -10.79 -14.62 -12.37
C TRP A 126 -9.35 -14.57 -12.88
N LEU A 127 -8.52 -13.71 -12.26
CA LEU A 127 -7.09 -13.66 -12.55
C LEU A 127 -6.42 -15.00 -12.17
N LEU A 128 -6.68 -15.51 -10.97
CA LEU A 128 -6.17 -16.81 -10.53
C LEU A 128 -6.70 -17.96 -11.39
N GLN A 129 -7.99 -17.94 -11.73
CA GLN A 129 -8.59 -18.89 -12.66
C GLN A 129 -7.91 -18.88 -14.03
N LYS A 130 -7.57 -17.71 -14.56
CA LYS A 130 -6.90 -17.59 -15.84
C LYS A 130 -5.50 -18.21 -15.81
N TYR A 131 -4.68 -17.75 -14.88
CA TYR A 131 -3.23 -17.97 -14.92
C TYR A 131 -2.76 -19.18 -14.11
N PHE A 132 -3.52 -19.64 -13.10
CA PHE A 132 -3.00 -20.59 -12.11
C PHE A 132 -3.92 -21.78 -11.81
N MET A 133 -5.13 -21.84 -12.39
CA MET A 133 -6.08 -22.91 -12.08
C MET A 133 -6.76 -23.50 -13.30
N SER A 134 -7.01 -24.80 -13.29
CA SER A 134 -7.87 -25.50 -14.27
C SER A 134 -8.92 -26.31 -13.52
N ASN A 135 -10.19 -26.09 -13.85
CA ASN A 135 -11.32 -26.77 -13.19
C ASN A 135 -11.30 -26.65 -11.66
N GLY A 136 -10.90 -25.47 -11.14
CA GLY A 136 -10.81 -25.22 -9.71
C GLY A 136 -9.59 -25.82 -9.01
N LEU A 137 -8.70 -26.50 -9.75
CA LEU A 137 -7.47 -27.09 -9.21
C LEU A 137 -6.24 -26.28 -9.64
N PRO A 138 -5.17 -26.23 -8.84
CA PRO A 138 -3.90 -25.63 -9.23
C PRO A 138 -3.38 -26.25 -10.54
N ASP A 139 -2.97 -25.42 -11.50
CA ASP A 139 -2.45 -25.87 -12.80
C ASP A 139 -1.15 -25.14 -13.15
N ARG A 140 -0.04 -25.84 -12.95
CA ARG A 140 1.32 -25.36 -13.24
C ARG A 140 1.62 -25.20 -14.72
N THR A 141 0.80 -25.77 -15.61
CA THR A 141 1.04 -25.72 -17.05
C THR A 141 0.58 -24.41 -17.69
N LYS A 142 -0.36 -23.70 -17.05
CA LYS A 142 -0.95 -22.44 -17.55
C LYS A 142 0.04 -21.29 -17.62
N THR A 143 0.91 -21.19 -16.63
CA THR A 143 1.83 -20.07 -16.48
C THR A 143 3.17 -20.57 -15.99
N LYS A 144 4.23 -20.27 -16.74
CA LYS A 144 5.62 -20.60 -16.41
C LYS A 144 6.44 -19.38 -15.96
N THR A 145 5.87 -18.19 -16.06
CA THR A 145 6.53 -16.91 -15.79
C THR A 145 5.82 -16.17 -14.65
N VAL A 146 6.46 -15.17 -14.08
CA VAL A 146 5.84 -14.33 -13.06
C VAL A 146 4.70 -13.50 -13.67
N VAL A 147 3.57 -13.41 -12.97
CA VAL A 147 2.47 -12.49 -13.28
C VAL A 147 2.53 -11.33 -12.29
N ALA A 148 2.82 -10.13 -12.79
CA ALA A 148 2.83 -8.90 -12.00
C ALA A 148 1.48 -8.17 -12.13
N VAL A 149 0.79 -7.97 -11.03
CA VAL A 149 -0.53 -7.31 -11.01
C VAL A 149 -0.40 -5.93 -10.37
N LEU A 150 -0.54 -4.88 -11.18
CA LEU A 150 -0.47 -3.50 -10.72
C LEU A 150 -1.81 -3.00 -10.20
N TYR A 151 -1.74 -2.30 -9.08
CA TYR A 151 -2.85 -1.63 -8.43
C TYR A 151 -2.50 -0.17 -8.17
N PRO A 152 -3.48 0.75 -8.27
CA PRO A 152 -3.29 2.11 -7.78
C PRO A 152 -2.92 2.11 -6.30
N LYS A 153 -2.05 3.02 -5.86
CA LYS A 153 -1.61 3.13 -4.45
C LYS A 153 -2.76 3.15 -3.43
N ARG A 154 -3.91 3.72 -3.82
CA ARG A 154 -5.12 3.82 -2.97
C ARG A 154 -5.92 2.52 -2.85
N SER A 155 -5.55 1.46 -3.58
CA SER A 155 -6.24 0.18 -3.53
C SER A 155 -5.88 -0.58 -2.25
N ARG A 156 -6.65 -0.36 -1.18
CA ARG A 156 -6.35 -0.98 0.13
C ARG A 156 -6.67 -2.48 0.19
N ARG A 157 -7.72 -2.92 -0.52
CA ARG A 157 -8.28 -4.27 -0.33
C ARG A 157 -7.81 -5.29 -1.36
N LEU A 158 -7.67 -4.89 -2.62
CA LEU A 158 -7.44 -5.84 -3.71
C LEU A 158 -6.06 -6.53 -3.67
N PRO A 159 -4.94 -5.83 -3.40
CA PRO A 159 -3.64 -6.46 -3.30
C PRO A 159 -3.61 -7.52 -2.18
N GLY A 160 -4.06 -7.15 -0.98
CA GLY A 160 -4.15 -8.08 0.15
C GLY A 160 -5.08 -9.26 -0.10
N LEU A 161 -6.24 -9.03 -0.74
CA LEU A 161 -7.15 -10.10 -1.14
C LEU A 161 -6.50 -11.05 -2.15
N LEU A 162 -5.83 -10.53 -3.18
CA LEU A 162 -5.15 -11.34 -4.18
C LEU A 162 -4.03 -12.18 -3.54
N THR A 163 -3.19 -11.58 -2.71
CA THR A 163 -2.13 -12.30 -1.97
C THR A 163 -2.73 -13.39 -1.06
N SER A 164 -3.82 -13.09 -0.35
CA SER A 164 -4.48 -14.07 0.51
C SER A 164 -5.06 -15.25 -0.28
N LEU A 165 -5.71 -14.98 -1.42
CA LEU A 165 -6.26 -16.03 -2.28
C LEU A 165 -5.15 -16.87 -2.91
N ALA A 166 -4.06 -16.24 -3.34
CA ALA A 166 -2.92 -16.95 -3.92
C ALA A 166 -2.26 -17.89 -2.90
N LYS A 167 -2.05 -17.44 -1.65
CA LYS A 167 -1.50 -18.28 -0.56
C LYS A 167 -2.39 -19.48 -0.20
N ALA A 168 -3.67 -19.44 -0.53
CA ALA A 168 -4.58 -20.58 -0.33
C ALA A 168 -4.43 -21.66 -1.43
N ILE A 169 -3.72 -21.38 -2.53
CA ILE A 169 -3.48 -22.30 -3.63
C ILE A 169 -2.15 -23.04 -3.37
N PRO A 170 -2.14 -24.39 -3.21
CA PRO A 170 -0.93 -25.13 -2.88
C PRO A 170 0.23 -24.90 -3.88
N GLY A 171 1.34 -24.42 -3.34
CA GLY A 171 2.58 -24.18 -4.08
C GLY A 171 2.57 -22.94 -4.98
N LEU A 172 1.55 -22.09 -4.91
CA LEU A 172 1.56 -20.78 -5.56
C LEU A 172 2.17 -19.74 -4.60
N GLU A 173 3.20 -19.06 -5.07
CA GLU A 173 3.89 -18.03 -4.33
C GLU A 173 3.34 -16.64 -4.69
N ALA A 174 3.28 -15.77 -3.68
CA ALA A 174 2.75 -14.43 -3.83
C ALA A 174 3.49 -13.43 -2.94
N GLU A 175 4.04 -12.39 -3.57
CA GLU A 175 4.72 -11.30 -2.87
C GLU A 175 4.03 -9.96 -3.20
N HIS A 176 3.65 -9.22 -2.16
CA HIS A 176 3.04 -7.89 -2.28
C HIS A 176 4.09 -6.83 -2.01
N MET A 177 4.27 -5.93 -2.97
CA MET A 177 5.14 -4.78 -2.88
C MET A 177 4.33 -3.49 -2.91
N PRO A 178 4.24 -2.74 -1.80
CA PRO A 178 3.90 -1.33 -1.88
C PRO A 178 5.07 -0.58 -2.53
N THR A 179 4.77 0.22 -3.54
CA THR A 179 5.77 0.99 -4.28
C THR A 179 5.54 2.49 -4.06
N MET A 180 6.44 3.33 -4.58
CA MET A 180 6.29 4.78 -4.42
C MET A 180 4.98 5.29 -5.04
N PHE A 181 4.56 4.70 -6.18
CA PHE A 181 3.41 5.16 -6.96
C PHE A 181 2.24 4.17 -7.02
N ASN A 182 2.52 2.88 -6.85
CA ASN A 182 1.57 1.80 -7.07
C ASN A 182 1.67 0.75 -5.95
N GLN A 183 0.88 -0.29 -6.07
CA GLN A 183 1.11 -1.54 -5.37
C GLN A 183 1.19 -2.65 -6.41
N VAL A 184 2.15 -3.56 -6.28
CA VAL A 184 2.32 -4.68 -7.19
C VAL A 184 2.20 -5.98 -6.41
N VAL A 185 1.48 -6.94 -6.96
CA VAL A 185 1.48 -8.32 -6.46
C VAL A 185 2.10 -9.21 -7.52
N PHE A 186 3.21 -9.85 -7.17
CA PHE A 186 3.89 -10.82 -8.02
C PHE A 186 3.39 -12.22 -7.67
N LEU A 187 3.04 -13.01 -8.70
CA LEU A 187 2.51 -14.35 -8.56
C LEU A 187 3.30 -15.32 -9.45
N ALA A 188 3.80 -16.42 -8.89
CA ALA A 188 4.39 -17.51 -9.67
C ALA A 188 4.43 -18.83 -8.89
N TRP A 189 4.74 -19.93 -9.56
CA TRP A 189 4.93 -21.23 -8.91
C TRP A 189 6.31 -21.41 -8.26
N ASP A 190 7.21 -20.47 -8.50
CA ASP A 190 8.61 -20.51 -8.07
C ASP A 190 8.92 -19.26 -7.23
N LEU A 191 9.36 -19.48 -6.00
CA LEU A 191 9.62 -18.41 -5.04
C LEU A 191 10.81 -17.53 -5.47
N GLU A 192 11.85 -18.14 -6.04
CA GLU A 192 13.03 -17.42 -6.49
C GLU A 192 12.68 -16.51 -7.67
N ALA A 193 11.85 -16.98 -8.60
CA ALA A 193 11.35 -16.18 -9.71
C ALA A 193 10.49 -14.99 -9.23
N VAL A 194 9.62 -15.20 -8.22
CA VAL A 194 8.85 -14.10 -7.60
C VAL A 194 9.80 -13.06 -7.01
N HIS A 195 10.81 -13.50 -6.25
CA HIS A 195 11.77 -12.61 -5.61
C HIS A 195 12.65 -11.87 -6.64
N GLU A 196 13.10 -12.55 -7.69
CA GLU A 196 13.87 -11.92 -8.77
C GLU A 196 13.05 -10.86 -9.50
N ALA A 197 11.79 -11.18 -9.86
CA ALA A 197 10.89 -10.22 -10.50
C ALA A 197 10.60 -9.02 -9.61
N TYR A 198 10.45 -9.26 -8.31
CA TYR A 198 10.34 -8.22 -7.30
C TYR A 198 11.56 -7.28 -7.33
N GLU A 199 12.77 -7.84 -7.24
CA GLU A 199 14.01 -7.05 -7.15
C GLU A 199 14.29 -6.28 -8.45
N ASN A 200 13.99 -6.88 -9.61
CA ASN A 200 14.13 -6.22 -10.90
C ASN A 200 13.12 -5.08 -11.06
N TYR A 201 11.86 -5.30 -10.68
CA TYR A 201 10.85 -4.23 -10.72
C TYR A 201 11.25 -3.05 -9.82
N TRP A 202 11.77 -3.31 -8.62
CA TRP A 202 12.25 -2.26 -7.73
C TRP A 202 13.40 -1.46 -8.35
N LYS A 203 14.37 -2.13 -8.99
CA LYS A 203 15.47 -1.48 -9.71
C LYS A 203 14.95 -0.60 -10.86
N ASP A 204 14.04 -1.13 -11.67
CA ASP A 204 13.46 -0.41 -12.82
C ASP A 204 12.65 0.81 -12.36
N GLU A 205 11.84 0.68 -11.31
CA GLU A 205 11.07 1.80 -10.76
C GLU A 205 12.02 2.86 -10.18
N ARG A 206 13.11 2.44 -9.54
CA ARG A 206 14.13 3.35 -9.01
C ARG A 206 14.86 4.09 -10.12
N GLU A 207 15.31 3.38 -11.15
CA GLU A 207 15.97 3.99 -12.31
C GLU A 207 15.03 4.97 -13.02
N ALA A 208 13.76 4.59 -13.24
CA ALA A 208 12.76 5.50 -13.80
C ALA A 208 12.53 6.73 -12.93
N PHE A 209 12.52 6.56 -11.61
CA PHE A 209 12.39 7.64 -10.65
C PHE A 209 13.59 8.61 -10.67
N ASP A 210 14.81 8.07 -10.69
CA ASP A 210 16.04 8.85 -10.73
C ASP A 210 16.15 9.60 -12.08
N ASN A 211 15.85 8.92 -13.21
CA ASN A 211 15.89 9.47 -14.57
C ASN A 211 14.81 10.52 -14.87
N ALA A 212 13.67 10.50 -14.18
CA ALA A 212 12.62 11.49 -14.37
C ALA A 212 13.07 12.93 -14.02
N GLY A 213 14.22 13.07 -13.33
CA GLY A 213 14.79 14.34 -12.90
C GLY A 213 13.95 15.05 -11.84
N PRO A 214 14.52 15.99 -11.09
CA PRO A 214 13.73 16.79 -10.17
C PRO A 214 12.79 17.70 -10.97
N LYS A 215 11.48 17.57 -10.75
CA LYS A 215 10.51 18.59 -11.17
C LYS A 215 10.63 19.78 -10.20
N GLN A 216 11.72 20.54 -10.29
CA GLN A 216 11.83 21.79 -9.55
C GLN A 216 10.76 22.75 -10.06
N GLU A 217 9.79 23.12 -9.21
CA GLU A 217 8.93 24.26 -9.51
C GLU A 217 9.81 25.53 -9.41
N PRO A 218 9.97 26.31 -10.51
CA PRO A 218 10.81 27.49 -10.51
C PRO A 218 10.20 28.56 -9.59
N GLY A 219 10.65 28.61 -8.33
CA GLY A 219 10.18 29.58 -7.34
C GLY A 219 10.28 29.11 -5.89
N ARG A 220 10.16 27.81 -5.62
CA ARG A 220 10.13 27.26 -4.25
C ARG A 220 11.43 27.49 -3.49
N ASP A 221 12.57 27.23 -4.14
CA ASP A 221 13.89 27.52 -3.58
C ASP A 221 14.03 28.99 -3.15
N LYS A 222 13.38 29.92 -3.87
CA LYS A 222 13.50 31.35 -3.55
C LYS A 222 12.82 31.71 -2.24
N GLU A 223 11.68 31.12 -1.90
CA GLU A 223 10.96 31.41 -0.65
C GLU A 223 11.63 30.75 0.55
N GLN A 224 12.03 29.48 0.41
CA GLN A 224 12.76 28.76 1.46
C GLN A 224 14.11 29.43 1.76
N HIS A 225 14.88 29.77 0.72
CA HIS A 225 16.13 30.52 0.90
C HIS A 225 15.89 31.91 1.46
N LYS A 226 14.74 32.55 1.18
CA LYS A 226 14.43 33.86 1.77
C LYS A 226 14.19 33.75 3.26
N ALA A 227 13.34 32.83 3.73
CA ALA A 227 13.08 32.67 5.17
C ALA A 227 14.36 32.31 5.94
N HIS A 228 15.18 31.41 5.40
CA HIS A 228 16.47 31.06 5.98
C HIS A 228 17.45 32.25 5.97
N LYS A 229 17.51 33.01 4.86
CA LYS A 229 18.35 34.20 4.76
C LYS A 229 17.94 35.28 5.76
N ASP A 230 16.64 35.55 5.88
CA ASP A 230 16.10 36.51 6.84
C ASP A 230 16.48 36.09 8.29
N TYR A 231 16.44 34.79 8.58
CA TYR A 231 16.92 34.24 9.85
C TYR A 231 18.44 34.45 10.04
N LEU A 232 19.28 34.14 9.05
CA LEU A 232 20.73 34.37 9.10
C LEU A 232 21.08 35.85 9.31
N ASP A 233 20.37 36.77 8.65
CA ASP A 233 20.57 38.20 8.83
C ASP A 233 20.21 38.65 10.26
N SER A 234 19.20 38.01 10.87
CA SER A 234 18.81 38.26 12.26
C SER A 234 19.84 37.77 13.29
N LEU A 235 20.61 36.72 12.98
CA LEU A 235 21.60 36.13 13.87
C LEU A 235 22.76 37.06 14.17
N SER A 236 23.14 37.93 13.21
CA SER A 236 24.18 38.94 13.40
C SER A 236 23.94 39.87 14.60
N ARG A 237 22.70 39.93 15.10
CA ARG A 237 22.25 40.78 16.21
C ARG A 237 22.09 40.03 17.53
N LYS A 238 22.20 38.69 17.54
CA LYS A 238 21.97 37.84 18.73
C LYS A 238 23.29 37.44 19.38
N LYS A 239 23.34 37.50 20.71
CA LYS A 239 24.49 37.04 21.54
C LYS A 239 24.26 35.69 22.22
N ASN A 240 23.14 35.03 21.95
CA ASN A 240 22.76 33.82 22.66
C ASN A 240 23.59 32.61 22.19
N GLY A 241 23.71 31.61 23.06
CA GLY A 241 24.32 30.32 22.74
C GLY A 241 23.63 29.66 21.56
N LEU A 242 24.43 29.00 20.73
CA LEU A 242 23.97 28.28 19.53
C LEU A 242 23.39 26.94 19.98
N SER A 243 22.18 26.62 19.53
CA SER A 243 21.45 25.41 19.88
C SER A 243 20.73 24.84 18.64
N PRO A 244 20.61 23.50 18.52
CA PRO A 244 19.81 22.87 17.47
C PRO A 244 18.31 23.13 17.61
N VAL A 245 17.85 23.69 18.73
CA VAL A 245 16.42 23.98 18.99
C VAL A 245 15.90 25.04 18.04
N GLY A 246 14.77 24.77 17.39
CA GLY A 246 14.19 25.69 16.43
C GLY A 246 13.33 25.04 15.37
N SER A 247 12.86 25.88 14.46
CA SER A 247 12.07 25.48 13.29
C SER A 247 12.97 25.40 12.06
N TYR A 248 12.84 24.30 11.33
CA TYR A 248 13.60 24.03 10.12
C TYR A 248 12.66 23.75 8.96
N ILE A 249 12.94 24.38 7.82
CA ILE A 249 12.42 23.92 6.53
C ILE A 249 13.29 22.76 6.09
N VAL A 250 12.66 21.65 5.70
CA VAL A 250 13.35 20.43 5.31
C VAL A 250 13.22 20.21 3.81
N GLY A 251 14.34 19.99 3.14
CA GLY A 251 14.41 19.58 1.74
C GLY A 251 14.62 18.08 1.64
N ILE A 252 13.71 17.38 0.94
CA ILE A 252 13.86 15.94 0.66
C ILE A 252 13.61 15.71 -0.81
N GLU A 253 14.68 15.81 -1.60
CA GLU A 253 14.60 15.77 -3.07
C GLU A 253 13.87 14.50 -3.57
N GLN A 254 14.10 13.36 -2.91
CA GLN A 254 13.45 12.09 -3.27
C GLN A 254 11.95 12.07 -2.95
N LEU A 255 11.45 12.87 -2.01
CA LEU A 255 10.03 12.85 -1.62
C LEU A 255 9.23 13.97 -2.25
N GLU A 256 9.86 15.09 -2.58
CA GLU A 256 9.24 16.20 -3.31
C GLU A 256 8.67 15.76 -4.66
N ARG A 257 9.27 14.74 -5.29
CA ARG A 257 8.75 14.15 -6.55
C ARG A 257 7.47 13.33 -6.34
N LEU A 258 7.20 12.87 -5.13
CA LEU A 258 6.12 11.93 -4.81
C LEU A 258 4.83 12.61 -4.37
N THR A 259 4.92 13.83 -3.85
CA THR A 259 3.76 14.56 -3.34
C THR A 259 3.27 15.62 -4.33
N LYS A 260 1.94 15.72 -4.48
CA LYS A 260 1.30 16.88 -5.13
C LYS A 260 1.10 18.04 -4.17
N ASP A 261 1.33 17.81 -2.88
CA ASP A 261 1.24 18.85 -1.87
C ASP A 261 2.36 19.87 -2.09
N LYS A 262 1.95 21.13 -2.18
CA LYS A 262 2.84 22.26 -2.35
C LYS A 262 3.36 22.79 -1.02
N GLY A 263 2.86 22.28 0.10
CA GLY A 263 3.31 22.66 1.43
C GLY A 263 4.79 22.35 1.68
N GLU A 264 5.41 23.13 2.56
CA GLU A 264 6.81 22.97 2.97
C GLU A 264 6.94 21.83 3.98
N ALA A 265 7.86 20.89 3.71
CA ALA A 265 8.28 19.93 4.72
C ALA A 265 9.03 20.68 5.83
N PHE A 266 8.77 20.31 7.07
CA PHE A 266 9.37 20.99 8.21
C PHE A 266 9.78 19.99 9.29
N MET A 267 10.64 20.46 10.16
CA MET A 267 11.05 19.78 11.38
C MET A 267 11.22 20.80 12.49
N GLU A 268 10.64 20.50 13.65
CA GLU A 268 10.67 21.34 14.84
C GLU A 268 11.48 20.62 15.91
N ILE A 269 12.61 21.18 16.32
CA ILE A 269 13.50 20.58 17.34
C ILE A 269 13.29 21.27 18.68
N TYR A 270 13.11 20.46 19.73
CA TYR A 270 12.80 20.83 21.10
C TYR A 270 13.89 20.34 22.07
N GLU A 271 14.16 21.12 23.13
CA GLU A 271 14.88 20.58 24.29
C GLU A 271 13.94 19.69 25.09
N THR A 272 14.48 18.61 25.64
CA THR A 272 13.80 17.80 26.65
C THR A 272 14.30 18.17 28.04
N ASP A 273 13.65 17.63 29.07
CA ASP A 273 14.13 17.76 30.46
C ASP A 273 15.49 17.07 30.70
N THR A 274 15.95 16.24 29.75
CA THR A 274 17.24 15.55 29.82
C THR A 274 18.29 16.29 28.98
N PRO A 275 19.35 16.85 29.59
CA PRO A 275 20.40 17.54 28.85
C PRO A 275 21.05 16.67 27.76
N GLY A 276 21.17 17.23 26.55
CA GLY A 276 21.75 16.53 25.39
C GLY A 276 20.80 15.57 24.67
N LEU A 277 19.56 15.44 25.16
CA LEU A 277 18.46 14.76 24.49
C LEU A 277 17.46 15.78 23.95
N TYR A 278 17.10 15.61 22.68
CA TYR A 278 16.18 16.48 21.97
C TYR A 278 15.03 15.66 21.39
N GLN A 279 13.86 16.27 21.29
CA GLN A 279 12.74 15.74 20.52
C GLN A 279 12.65 16.55 19.23
N ALA A 280 12.30 15.90 18.12
CA ALA A 280 11.93 16.60 16.91
C ALA A 280 10.61 16.10 16.34
N ASP A 281 9.69 17.01 16.10
CA ASP A 281 8.45 16.72 15.38
C ASP A 281 8.68 17.04 13.91
N PHE A 282 8.27 16.15 13.00
CA PHE A 282 8.47 16.35 11.57
C PHE A 282 7.22 16.09 10.76
N ASP A 283 7.13 16.78 9.62
CA ASP A 283 6.16 16.54 8.55
C ASP A 283 6.89 16.66 7.23
N PHE A 284 7.12 15.50 6.61
CA PHE A 284 7.76 15.34 5.31
C PHE A 284 6.73 15.18 4.18
N LYS A 285 5.46 15.56 4.44
CA LYS A 285 4.27 15.51 3.55
C LYS A 285 3.78 14.13 3.16
N ILE A 286 4.70 13.20 2.99
CA ILE A 286 4.37 11.79 2.81
C ILE A 286 4.27 11.06 4.15
N MET A 287 4.97 11.57 5.17
CA MET A 287 5.02 11.03 6.51
C MET A 287 5.16 12.16 7.50
N ASP A 288 4.45 12.04 8.61
CA ASP A 288 4.64 12.85 9.80
C ASP A 288 5.09 11.94 10.96
N GLY A 289 5.75 12.51 11.95
CA GLY A 289 6.27 11.71 13.04
C GLY A 289 7.06 12.48 14.08
N ILE A 290 7.69 11.69 14.93
CA ILE A 290 8.50 12.15 16.06
C ILE A 290 9.86 11.47 16.02
N MET A 291 10.91 12.21 16.36
CA MET A 291 12.28 11.74 16.48
C MET A 291 12.83 12.04 17.88
N MET A 292 13.54 11.08 18.47
CA MET A 292 14.35 11.31 19.67
C MET A 292 15.81 11.34 19.27
N MET A 293 16.48 12.47 19.52
CA MET A 293 17.82 12.76 19.03
C MET A 293 18.80 12.91 20.21
N SER A 294 19.99 12.33 20.08
CA SER A 294 21.08 12.48 21.05
C SER A 294 22.42 12.74 20.36
N THR A 295 23.32 13.43 21.04
CA THR A 295 24.72 13.53 20.63
C THR A 295 25.58 12.48 21.35
N ASN A 296 26.51 11.85 20.63
CA ASN A 296 27.24 10.70 21.13
C ASN A 296 28.74 10.96 21.37
N GLN A 297 29.24 12.18 21.10
CA GLN A 297 30.63 12.68 21.30
C GLN A 297 31.05 13.74 20.25
N HIS A 298 30.31 13.86 19.14
CA HIS A 298 30.59 14.86 18.11
C HIS A 298 29.66 16.07 18.31
N PRO A 299 30.19 17.31 18.42
CA PRO A 299 29.38 18.48 18.77
C PRO A 299 28.29 18.82 17.75
N PHE A 300 28.42 18.32 16.52
CA PHE A 300 27.53 18.65 15.41
C PHE A 300 26.81 17.45 14.78
N ARG A 301 27.03 16.23 15.27
CA ARG A 301 26.34 15.03 14.76
C ARG A 301 25.39 14.47 15.80
N TYR A 302 24.13 14.33 15.41
CA TYR A 302 23.05 13.81 16.23
C TYR A 302 22.54 12.52 15.61
N PHE A 303 22.49 11.47 16.42
CA PHE A 303 21.83 10.23 16.04
C PHE A 303 20.41 10.26 16.57
N PHE A 304 19.48 9.70 15.82
CA PHE A 304 18.10 9.68 16.24
C PHE A 304 17.43 8.34 15.98
N LYS A 305 16.33 8.13 16.70
CA LYS A 305 15.32 7.14 16.35
C LYS A 305 14.01 7.84 16.09
N HIS A 306 13.29 7.41 15.07
CA HIS A 306 11.99 7.98 14.72
C HIS A 306 10.90 6.94 14.68
N ARG A 307 9.69 7.39 15.01
CA ARG A 307 8.43 6.71 14.72
C ARG A 307 7.62 7.64 13.82
N CYS A 308 6.84 7.07 12.92
CA CYS A 308 6.11 7.89 11.96
C CYS A 308 4.81 7.25 11.52
N ARG A 309 4.04 8.03 10.78
CA ARG A 309 2.78 7.65 10.21
C ARG A 309 2.72 8.12 8.76
N GLU A 310 2.11 7.28 7.91
CA GLU A 310 1.90 7.65 6.51
C GLU A 310 0.72 8.61 6.37
N SER A 311 0.95 9.77 5.75
CA SER A 311 -0.05 10.84 5.69
C SER A 311 -1.28 10.49 4.82
N TRP A 312 -1.21 9.47 3.96
CA TRP A 312 -2.33 9.09 3.07
C TRP A 312 -3.27 8.01 3.59
N ASP A 313 -2.81 7.15 4.48
CA ASP A 313 -3.63 6.07 5.02
C ASP A 313 -3.61 5.95 6.54
N ASP A 314 -2.94 6.89 7.22
CA ASP A 314 -2.84 6.94 8.67
C ASP A 314 -2.14 5.69 9.24
N ARG A 315 -1.39 4.96 8.39
CA ARG A 315 -0.69 3.75 8.81
C ARG A 315 0.46 4.11 9.73
N LEU A 316 0.38 3.60 10.96
CA LEU A 316 1.39 3.79 11.98
C LEU A 316 2.59 2.84 11.81
N PHE A 317 3.79 3.40 11.95
CA PHE A 317 5.05 2.67 12.00
C PHE A 317 5.72 2.88 13.36
N PHE A 318 5.28 2.09 14.33
CA PHE A 318 5.67 2.19 15.74
C PHE A 318 7.05 1.60 16.06
N ILE A 319 7.62 0.78 15.18
CA ILE A 319 8.97 0.22 15.35
C ILE A 319 10.00 1.34 15.10
N PRO A 320 10.76 1.79 16.12
CA PRO A 320 11.67 2.91 15.95
C PRO A 320 12.78 2.60 14.95
N ARG A 321 13.01 3.50 13.99
CA ARG A 321 14.06 3.36 12.96
C ARG A 321 15.18 4.38 13.16
N PRO A 322 16.44 4.01 12.90
CA PRO A 322 17.56 4.90 13.09
C PRO A 322 17.69 5.95 11.98
N GLY A 323 18.43 7.01 12.29
CA GLY A 323 18.93 7.99 11.34
C GLY A 323 19.94 8.91 12.02
N HIS A 324 20.45 9.89 11.27
CA HIS A 324 21.30 10.93 11.84
C HIS A 324 21.16 12.26 11.08
N ILE A 325 21.51 13.34 11.77
CA ILE A 325 21.79 14.65 11.15
C ILE A 325 23.18 15.12 11.54
N GLU A 326 23.80 15.89 10.66
CA GLU A 326 25.08 16.55 10.84
C GLU A 326 24.95 18.01 10.46
N PHE A 327 25.14 18.90 11.43
CA PHE A 327 25.11 20.34 11.21
C PHE A 327 26.39 20.80 10.53
N ASP A 328 26.24 21.50 9.41
CA ASP A 328 27.37 21.90 8.55
C ASP A 328 28.11 23.10 9.13
N ASP A 329 27.39 23.93 9.88
CA ASP A 329 27.94 25.08 10.57
C ASP A 329 27.82 24.88 12.08
N GLY A 330 28.85 25.30 12.83
CA GLY A 330 28.79 25.28 14.30
C GLY A 330 27.71 26.19 14.90
N ARG A 331 26.81 26.72 14.06
CA ARG A 331 25.69 27.60 14.37
C ARG A 331 24.34 26.88 14.33
N PHE A 332 24.32 25.59 13.99
CA PHE A 332 23.11 24.78 13.87
C PHE A 332 22.07 25.35 12.89
N CYS A 333 22.51 26.13 11.89
CA CYS A 333 21.62 26.81 10.96
C CYS A 333 21.29 25.94 9.74
N THR A 334 22.21 25.07 9.34
CA THR A 334 22.01 24.09 8.28
C THR A 334 22.48 22.72 8.70
N PHE A 335 21.83 21.68 8.20
CA PHE A 335 22.31 20.32 8.37
C PHE A 335 22.04 19.48 7.11
N THR A 336 22.81 18.41 7.01
CA THR A 336 22.51 17.25 6.16
C THR A 336 22.12 16.07 7.05
N GLY A 337 21.29 15.17 6.55
CA GLY A 337 20.83 14.03 7.33
C GLY A 337 20.49 12.83 6.48
N GLN A 338 20.40 11.68 7.13
CA GLN A 338 19.98 10.41 6.54
C GLN A 338 18.88 9.78 7.41
N ILE A 339 17.78 9.38 6.77
CA ILE A 339 16.64 8.77 7.45
C ILE A 339 16.17 7.51 6.73
N LEU A 340 15.98 6.42 7.47
CA LEU A 340 15.37 5.21 6.94
C LEU A 340 13.84 5.26 7.13
N LEU A 341 13.12 5.73 6.11
CA LEU A 341 11.64 5.75 6.12
C LEU A 341 11.05 4.36 5.85
N PRO A 342 9.87 4.02 6.39
CA PRO A 342 9.19 2.75 6.13
C PRO A 342 8.88 2.44 4.67
N CYS A 343 8.64 3.46 3.86
CA CYS A 343 8.40 3.34 2.42
C CYS A 343 9.70 3.22 1.60
N SER A 344 10.86 3.28 2.26
CA SER A 344 12.19 3.18 1.64
C SER A 344 12.94 1.96 2.14
N ARG A 345 13.70 1.34 1.23
CA ARG A 345 14.66 0.28 1.55
C ARG A 345 16.02 0.85 1.95
N GLU A 346 16.28 2.09 1.59
CA GLU A 346 17.56 2.77 1.77
C GLU A 346 17.39 4.03 2.62
N GLU A 347 18.49 4.50 3.17
CA GLU A 347 18.53 5.78 3.87
C GLU A 347 18.33 6.92 2.86
N ILE A 348 17.34 7.76 3.12
CA ILE A 348 17.02 8.91 2.28
C ILE A 348 17.81 10.10 2.81
N PRO A 349 18.63 10.77 1.97
CA PRO A 349 19.27 12.00 2.33
C PRO A 349 18.24 13.14 2.40
N PHE A 350 18.40 14.01 3.39
CA PHE A 350 17.62 15.23 3.53
C PHE A 350 18.47 16.39 4.04
N THR A 351 18.03 17.62 3.80
CA THR A 351 18.68 18.83 4.30
C THR A 351 17.70 19.65 5.14
N GLY A 352 18.21 20.45 6.06
CA GLY A 352 17.39 21.37 6.83
C GLY A 352 17.98 22.75 6.94
N TYR A 353 17.11 23.75 6.90
CA TYR A 353 17.45 25.17 6.98
C TYR A 353 16.67 25.82 8.11
N LYS A 354 17.37 26.31 9.12
CA LYS A 354 16.75 26.94 10.29
C LYS A 354 16.10 28.26 9.90
N ILE A 355 14.87 28.49 10.37
CA ILE A 355 14.09 29.71 10.14
C ILE A 355 13.65 30.38 11.45
N SER A 356 13.74 29.70 12.58
CA SER A 356 13.39 30.24 13.91
C SER A 356 14.16 29.52 15.02
N ASP A 357 14.50 30.24 16.10
CA ASP A 357 15.01 29.64 17.35
C ASP A 357 13.89 29.19 18.31
N LYS A 358 12.64 29.52 17.98
CA LYS A 358 11.46 29.25 18.82
C LYS A 358 10.51 28.36 18.03
N PRO A 359 10.57 27.03 18.22
CA PRO A 359 9.60 26.15 17.60
C PRO A 359 8.19 26.41 18.19
N PRO A 360 7.11 26.11 17.44
CA PRO A 360 5.76 26.11 17.99
C PRO A 360 5.62 25.01 19.06
N PRO A 361 4.58 25.00 19.91
CA PRO A 361 4.35 23.89 20.85
C PRO A 361 4.41 22.52 20.16
N THR A 362 4.87 21.51 20.89
CA THR A 362 4.97 20.13 20.38
C THR A 362 3.60 19.67 19.88
N ARG A 363 3.62 18.97 18.75
CA ARG A 363 2.42 18.38 18.13
C ARG A 363 2.20 16.95 18.57
N TYR A 364 3.28 16.27 18.93
CA TYR A 364 3.30 14.84 19.17
C TYR A 364 3.92 14.50 20.52
N ASP A 365 3.37 13.47 21.15
CA ASP A 365 4.03 12.68 22.17
C ASP A 365 4.62 11.40 21.53
N TRP A 366 5.67 10.85 22.13
CA TRP A 366 6.26 9.58 21.69
C TRP A 366 5.25 8.43 21.80
N ASP A 367 4.36 8.52 22.77
CA ASP A 367 3.32 7.53 23.05
C ASP A 367 2.17 7.57 22.03
N ASP A 368 1.99 8.68 21.29
CA ASP A 368 1.03 8.78 20.19
C ASP A 368 1.33 7.80 19.04
N PHE A 369 2.57 7.27 19.01
CA PHE A 369 3.05 6.36 17.98
C PHE A 369 3.26 4.93 18.49
N GLU A 370 2.56 4.52 19.56
CA GLU A 370 2.56 3.14 20.05
C GLU A 370 1.46 2.28 19.43
N GLU A 371 1.74 0.98 19.28
CA GLU A 371 0.72 0.04 18.85
C GLU A 371 -0.29 -0.11 19.99
N GLU A 372 -1.52 0.34 19.78
CA GLU A 372 -2.61 0.03 20.69
C GLU A 372 -2.78 -1.50 20.65
N GLU A 373 -2.35 -2.21 21.71
CA GLU A 373 -2.35 -3.70 21.79
C GLU A 373 -3.76 -4.35 21.68
N GLY A 374 -4.79 -3.62 21.24
CA GLY A 374 -6.19 -4.00 21.39
C GLY A 374 -6.92 -4.58 20.18
N LEU A 375 -6.50 -4.38 18.92
CA LEU A 375 -7.47 -4.53 17.81
C LEU A 375 -7.06 -5.23 16.51
N VAL A 376 -5.83 -5.75 16.36
CA VAL A 376 -5.48 -6.54 15.15
C VAL A 376 -4.71 -7.79 15.55
N GLY A 377 -5.17 -8.95 15.07
CA GLY A 377 -4.70 -10.28 15.47
C GLY A 377 -3.18 -10.46 15.46
N GLU A 378 -2.69 -11.33 16.35
CA GLU A 378 -1.29 -11.49 16.72
C GLU A 378 -0.28 -11.39 15.55
N PRO A 379 0.80 -10.60 15.70
CA PRO A 379 1.88 -10.59 14.72
C PRO A 379 2.67 -11.91 14.73
N PRO A 380 3.38 -12.24 13.62
CA PRO A 380 4.19 -13.44 13.53
C PRO A 380 5.17 -13.58 14.70
N SER A 381 5.30 -14.80 15.23
CA SER A 381 6.03 -15.19 16.45
C SER A 381 7.51 -14.80 16.51
N PHE A 382 8.08 -14.21 15.45
CA PHE A 382 9.45 -13.74 15.38
C PHE A 382 9.72 -12.53 16.30
N TYR A 383 8.70 -11.70 16.59
CA TYR A 383 8.87 -10.44 17.33
C TYR A 383 8.81 -10.57 18.87
N LYS A 384 8.15 -11.60 19.42
CA LYS A 384 7.92 -11.74 20.88
C LYS A 384 9.21 -11.95 21.72
N ARG A 385 10.35 -12.34 21.14
CA ARG A 385 11.58 -12.65 21.91
C ARG A 385 12.49 -11.46 22.21
N LYS A 386 12.29 -10.27 21.63
CA LYS A 386 13.24 -9.15 21.78
C LYS A 386 12.82 -8.03 22.73
N ILE A 387 11.54 -7.91 23.09
CA ILE A 387 11.00 -6.72 23.81
C ILE A 387 11.51 -6.64 25.27
N GLY A 388 11.66 -7.77 25.98
CA GLY A 388 12.06 -7.79 27.40
C GLY A 388 13.51 -7.37 27.73
N LYS A 389 14.37 -7.07 26.73
CA LYS A 389 15.78 -6.69 26.96
C LYS A 389 16.07 -5.18 26.81
N TRP A 390 15.13 -4.37 26.30
CA TRP A 390 15.45 -3.00 25.85
C TRP A 390 15.42 -1.92 26.95
N ALA A 391 14.58 -2.06 27.97
CA ALA A 391 14.53 -1.08 29.08
C ALA A 391 15.84 -1.01 29.89
N LYS A 392 16.69 -2.04 29.83
CA LYS A 392 18.00 -2.07 30.52
C LYS A 392 19.16 -1.50 29.68
N SER A 393 18.96 -1.22 28.40
CA SER A 393 20.04 -0.77 27.51
C SER A 393 20.35 0.73 27.64
N TRP A 394 19.43 1.53 28.19
CA TRP A 394 19.65 2.97 28.35
C TRP A 394 20.37 3.32 29.67
N SER A 395 20.27 2.47 30.70
CA SER A 395 20.99 2.65 31.97
C SER A 395 22.49 2.31 31.92
N GLY A 396 23.01 1.85 30.78
CA GLY A 396 24.40 1.35 30.65
C GLY A 396 25.40 2.32 30.01
N ILE A 397 24.98 3.52 29.57
CA ILE A 397 25.85 4.46 28.84
C ILE A 397 26.51 5.50 29.77
N GLY A 398 26.21 5.50 31.08
CA GLY A 398 26.74 6.50 32.01
C GLY A 398 27.00 6.00 33.43
N SER A 399 27.99 5.14 33.64
CA SER A 399 28.64 5.00 34.96
C SER A 399 30.03 4.40 34.80
N GLY A 400 31.05 5.17 35.16
CA GLY A 400 32.46 4.90 34.89
C GLY A 400 33.10 3.76 35.70
N SER A 401 34.32 3.42 35.28
CA SER A 401 35.32 2.75 36.10
C SER A 401 36.50 3.70 36.26
N GLU A 402 36.43 4.54 37.29
CA GLU A 402 37.64 5.02 37.96
C GLU A 402 38.32 3.82 38.62
N ARG A 403 39.60 3.60 38.29
CA ARG A 403 40.51 2.86 39.15
C ARG A 403 41.85 3.57 39.13
N GLY A 404 42.07 4.39 40.16
CA GLY A 404 43.37 4.99 40.47
C GLY A 404 44.19 4.08 41.37
N SER A 405 45.51 4.07 41.13
CA SER A 405 46.64 3.80 42.05
C SER A 405 47.85 3.54 41.14
N GLU A 406 49.06 4.03 41.31
CA GLU A 406 49.72 4.58 42.49
C GLU A 406 51.05 5.20 42.03
N ARG A 407 51.48 6.24 42.74
CA ARG A 407 52.84 6.79 42.66
C ARG A 407 53.84 5.73 43.14
N ARG A 408 54.97 5.56 42.43
CA ARG A 408 56.26 5.27 43.07
C ARG A 408 57.40 6.05 42.41
N SER A 409 58.11 6.69 43.33
CA SER A 409 59.33 7.48 43.32
C SER A 409 60.52 6.93 42.53
N ASP A 410 61.31 7.88 41.99
CA ASP A 410 62.72 7.75 41.64
C ASP A 410 63.56 7.13 42.78
N PRO A 411 64.69 6.51 42.41
CA PRO A 411 65.93 7.02 42.99
C PRO A 411 67.06 7.21 41.96
N SER A 412 67.89 8.18 42.27
CA SER A 412 69.15 8.57 41.65
C SER A 412 70.29 7.53 41.80
N SER A 413 71.21 7.59 40.83
CA SER A 413 72.66 7.34 40.88
C SER A 413 73.19 5.93 41.20
N GLU A 414 73.96 5.32 40.30
CA GLU A 414 75.43 5.41 40.23
C GLU A 414 76.04 4.42 39.19
N CYS A 415 77.14 4.87 38.58
CA CYS A 415 78.34 4.11 38.19
C CYS A 415 78.26 2.90 37.23
N GLY A 416 78.78 3.13 36.01
CA GLY A 416 80.05 2.51 35.60
C GLY A 416 80.01 1.30 34.66
N GLY A 417 80.79 1.39 33.57
CA GLY A 417 81.58 0.26 33.08
C GLY A 417 81.27 -0.27 31.69
N MET A 418 82.19 0.07 30.76
CA MET A 418 82.51 -0.53 29.44
C MET A 418 81.58 -0.26 28.26
#